data_AF-M7NIC2-F1
#
_entry.id   AF-M7NIC2-F1
#
_cell.length_a   1.000
_cell.length_b   1.000
_cell.length_c   1.000
_cell.angle_alpha   90.00
_cell.angle_beta   90.00
_cell.angle_gamma   90.00
#
_symmetry.space_group_name_H-M   'P 1'
#
loop_
_entity.id
_entity.type
_entity.pdbx_description
1 polymer ?
#
loop_
_entity_poly.entity_id
_entity_poly.type
_entity_poly.pdbx_seq_one_letter_code
_entity_poly.pdbx_strand_id
1 'polypeptide(L)'
;MRERRIFLLLLGLLLLVCASASATHIVGGEFEVQHLQNYSYRLRLVLYNDDIYGSPAAIDGQAVVHIRRKRDHAFISYLHPAVYHPLGRTLYQSRVCDPQT
;
A
#
# COMPACT_ATOMS: atom_id res chain seq x y z
N MET A 1 -6.24 20.30 45.71
CA MET A 1 -6.13 18.82 45.59
C MET A 1 -7.17 18.18 44.65
N ARG A 2 -8.41 18.68 44.58
CA ARG A 2 -9.49 18.14 43.72
C ARG A 2 -9.16 18.17 42.22
N GLU A 3 -8.64 19.28 41.71
CA GLU A 3 -8.34 19.47 40.28
C GLU A 3 -7.23 18.55 39.77
N ARG A 4 -6.21 18.29 40.59
CA ARG A 4 -5.13 17.33 40.26
C ARG A 4 -5.66 15.90 40.12
N ARG A 5 -6.66 15.52 40.92
CA ARG A 5 -7.30 14.19 40.83
C ARG A 5 -8.15 14.07 39.57
N ILE A 6 -8.90 15.11 39.23
CA ILE A 6 -9.70 15.15 37.99
C ILE A 6 -8.79 15.06 36.76
N PHE A 7 -7.70 15.82 36.75
CA PHE A 7 -6.72 15.76 35.67
C PHE A 7 -6.10 14.37 35.50
N LEU A 8 -5.72 13.70 36.60
CA LEU A 8 -5.17 12.34 36.55
C LEU A 8 -6.20 11.31 36.07
N LEU A 9 -7.49 11.47 36.44
CA LEU A 9 -8.57 10.62 35.94
C LEU A 9 -8.79 10.81 34.44
N LEU A 10 -8.78 12.04 33.96
CA LEU A 10 -8.92 12.34 32.53
C LEU A 10 -7.73 11.82 31.72
N LEU A 11 -6.50 11.95 32.25
CA LEU A 11 -5.30 11.40 31.62
C LEU A 11 -5.34 9.87 31.59
N GLY A 12 -5.76 9.23 32.69
CA GLY A 12 -5.94 7.78 32.75
C GLY A 12 -6.98 7.28 31.75
N LEU A 13 -8.11 7.96 31.65
CA LEU A 13 -9.15 7.65 30.67
C LEU A 13 -8.64 7.79 29.23
N LEU A 14 -7.89 8.86 28.94
CA LEU A 14 -7.29 9.08 27.61
C LEU A 14 -6.33 7.95 27.23
N LEU A 15 -5.49 7.50 28.17
CA LEU A 15 -4.55 6.40 27.94
C LEU A 15 -5.25 5.06 27.70
N LEU A 16 -6.36 4.78 28.39
CA LEU A 16 -7.17 3.58 28.13
C LEU A 16 -7.76 3.60 26.71
N VAL A 17 -8.19 4.76 26.22
CA VAL A 17 -8.74 4.89 24.86
C VAL A 17 -7.65 4.68 23.80
N CYS A 18 -6.40 5.06 24.07
CA CYS A 18 -5.29 4.85 23.14
C CYS A 18 -4.77 3.39 23.10
N ALA A 19 -5.11 2.55 24.08
CA ALA A 19 -4.62 1.17 24.16
C ALA A 19 -5.12 0.27 23.01
N SER A 20 -6.20 0.65 22.33
CA SER A 20 -6.77 -0.09 21.20
C SER A 20 -6.18 0.27 19.83
N ALA A 21 -5.07 1.01 19.77
CA ALA A 21 -4.41 1.30 18.50
C ALA A 21 -3.70 0.04 17.97
N SER A 22 -4.27 -0.56 16.92
CA SER A 22 -3.62 -1.61 16.15
C SER A 22 -3.00 -0.99 14.90
N ALA A 23 -1.70 -1.21 14.70
CA ALA A 23 -1.03 -0.92 13.44
C ALA A 23 -0.68 -2.26 12.79
N THR A 24 -1.23 -2.52 11.61
CA THR A 24 -0.71 -3.58 10.74
C THR A 24 0.64 -3.10 10.22
N HIS A 25 1.69 -3.85 10.52
CA HIS A 25 3.01 -3.57 9.97
C HIS A 25 2.91 -3.56 8.44
N ILE A 26 3.22 -2.42 7.81
CA ILE A 26 3.36 -2.37 6.36
C ILE A 26 4.59 -3.19 6.04
N VAL A 27 4.38 -4.44 5.64
CA VAL A 27 5.45 -5.29 5.15
C VAL A 27 5.87 -4.70 3.79
N GLY A 28 7.17 -4.56 3.58
CA GLY A 28 7.71 -3.78 2.46
C GLY A 28 7.34 -4.34 1.08
N GLY A 29 7.80 -3.64 0.05
CA GLY A 29 7.62 -4.07 -1.33
C GLY A 29 8.43 -3.20 -2.28
N GLU A 30 8.43 -3.58 -3.55
CA GLU A 30 9.15 -2.89 -4.61
C GLU A 30 8.25 -2.70 -5.83
N PHE A 31 8.30 -1.50 -6.40
CA PHE A 31 7.79 -1.23 -7.73
C PHE A 31 8.94 -1.27 -8.73
N GLU A 32 8.85 -2.17 -9.69
CA GLU A 32 9.75 -2.22 -10.82
C GLU A 32 9.01 -1.69 -12.06
N VAL A 33 9.65 -0.75 -12.77
CA VAL A 33 9.17 -0.25 -14.06
C VAL A 33 10.23 -0.52 -15.12
N GLN A 34 9.85 -1.31 -16.12
CA GLN A 34 10.71 -1.65 -17.25
C GLN A 34 10.15 -1.03 -18.53
N HIS A 35 10.95 -0.21 -19.21
CA HIS A 35 10.63 0.22 -20.57
C HIS A 35 10.78 -0.96 -21.53
N LEU A 36 9.77 -1.21 -22.36
CA LEU A 36 9.79 -2.29 -23.34
C LEU A 36 10.11 -1.74 -24.74
N GLN A 37 9.30 -0.78 -25.21
CA GLN A 37 9.47 -0.09 -26.50
C GLN A 37 8.46 1.06 -26.61
N ASN A 38 8.76 2.12 -27.37
CA ASN A 38 7.85 3.27 -27.57
C ASN A 38 7.27 3.77 -26.24
N TYR A 39 5.93 3.85 -26.14
CA TYR A 39 5.19 4.18 -24.93
C TYR A 39 4.74 2.93 -24.13
N SER A 40 5.35 1.77 -24.37
CA SER A 40 5.02 0.52 -23.69
C SER A 40 5.97 0.28 -22.52
N TYR A 41 5.39 0.16 -21.33
CA TYR A 41 6.09 -0.10 -20.08
C TYR A 41 5.49 -1.34 -19.41
N ARG A 42 6.33 -2.08 -18.69
CA ARG A 42 5.90 -3.13 -17.75
C ARG A 42 6.04 -2.58 -16.35
N LEU A 43 4.99 -2.73 -15.54
CA LEU A 43 5.00 -2.40 -14.12
C LEU A 43 4.83 -3.68 -13.33
N ARG A 44 5.69 -3.91 -12.35
CA ARG A 44 5.62 -5.04 -11.42
C ARG A 44 5.59 -4.50 -10.01
N LEU A 45 4.67 -5.03 -9.21
CA LEU A 45 4.64 -4.87 -7.77
C LEU A 45 5.13 -6.19 -7.14
N VAL A 46 6.19 -6.11 -6.35
CA VAL A 46 6.68 -7.21 -5.51
C VAL A 46 6.34 -6.85 -4.07
N LEU A 47 5.51 -7.64 -3.41
CA LEU A 47 5.20 -7.48 -1.99
C LEU A 47 5.96 -8.54 -1.21
N TYR A 48 6.64 -8.12 -0.15
CA TYR A 48 7.32 -9.04 0.76
C TYR A 48 6.39 -9.33 1.93
N ASN A 49 6.19 -10.61 2.24
CA ASN A 49 5.49 -11.03 3.45
C ASN A 49 6.47 -11.73 4.38
N ASP A 50 6.32 -11.51 5.69
CA ASP A 50 7.04 -12.26 6.70
C ASP A 50 6.21 -13.49 7.07
N ASP A 51 6.74 -14.69 6.83
CA ASP A 51 6.01 -15.94 7.09
C ASP A 51 6.11 -16.39 8.57
N ILE A 52 6.98 -15.77 9.38
CA ILE A 52 7.22 -16.13 10.79
C ILE A 52 6.51 -15.16 11.73
N TYR A 53 6.64 -13.85 11.49
CA TYR A 53 6.06 -12.79 12.33
C TYR A 53 5.00 -11.96 11.61
N GLY A 54 4.79 -12.18 10.32
CA GLY A 54 3.75 -11.49 9.56
C GLY A 54 2.36 -12.03 9.87
N SER A 55 1.38 -11.13 9.80
CA SER A 55 -0.02 -11.51 9.91
C SER A 55 -0.54 -11.95 8.54
N PRO A 56 -1.16 -13.13 8.40
CA PRO A 56 -1.83 -13.52 7.16
C PRO A 56 -2.94 -12.55 6.72
N ALA A 57 -3.50 -11.79 7.67
CA ALA A 57 -4.50 -10.77 7.39
C ALA A 57 -3.89 -9.43 6.90
N ALA A 58 -2.57 -9.28 6.92
CA ALA A 58 -1.87 -8.11 6.38
C ALA A 58 -1.65 -8.20 4.86
N ILE A 59 -2.09 -9.30 4.25
CA ILE A 59 -2.05 -9.51 2.80
C ILE A 59 -3.27 -8.86 2.18
N ASP A 60 -3.04 -7.82 1.38
CA ASP A 60 -4.10 -7.26 0.55
C ASP A 60 -4.41 -8.22 -0.61
N GLY A 61 -5.68 -8.65 -0.71
CA GLY A 61 -6.14 -9.50 -1.82
C GLY A 61 -6.10 -8.81 -3.19
N GLN A 62 -5.93 -7.49 -3.20
CA GLN A 62 -5.86 -6.69 -4.41
C GLN A 62 -5.05 -5.41 -4.16
N ALA A 63 -4.24 -5.02 -5.13
CA ALA A 63 -3.61 -3.70 -5.17
C ALA A 63 -4.18 -2.88 -6.33
N VAL A 64 -4.31 -1.57 -6.13
CA VAL A 64 -4.71 -0.61 -7.17
C VAL A 64 -3.58 0.38 -7.37
N VAL A 65 -3.03 0.42 -8.59
CA VAL A 65 -1.93 1.33 -8.95
C VAL A 65 -2.48 2.44 -9.82
N HIS A 66 -2.34 3.69 -9.39
CA HIS A 66 -2.77 4.85 -10.18
C HIS A 66 -1.61 5.41 -10.99
N ILE A 67 -1.81 5.52 -12.30
CA ILE A 67 -0.85 6.13 -13.21
C ILE A 67 -1.24 7.59 -13.43
N ARG A 68 -0.33 8.50 -13.10
CA ARG A 68 -0.49 9.94 -13.30
C ARG A 68 0.67 10.51 -14.08
N ARG A 69 0.39 11.52 -14.89
CA ARG A 69 1.40 12.25 -15.64
C ARG A 69 2.23 13.11 -14.70
N LYS A 70 3.57 13.01 -14.81
CA LYS A 70 4.49 13.73 -13.93
C LYS A 70 4.39 15.26 -14.03
N ARG A 71 4.05 15.79 -15.20
CA ARG A 71 4.03 17.25 -15.47
C ARG A 71 2.98 18.00 -14.66
N ASP A 72 1.76 17.47 -14.61
CA ASP A 72 0.57 18.17 -14.10
C ASP A 72 -0.29 17.30 -13.19
N HIS A 73 0.18 16.10 -12.84
CA HIS A 73 -0.55 15.10 -12.06
C HIS A 73 -1.87 14.65 -12.70
N ALA A 74 -2.04 14.87 -14.02
CA ALA A 74 -3.23 14.42 -14.71
C ALA A 74 -3.35 12.89 -14.59
N PHE A 75 -4.55 12.42 -14.25
CA PHE A 75 -4.84 10.98 -14.20
C PHE A 75 -4.82 10.39 -15.61
N ILE A 76 -4.06 9.32 -15.80
CA ILE A 76 -3.97 8.61 -17.08
C ILE A 76 -4.81 7.34 -17.01
N SER A 77 -4.54 6.48 -16.03
CA SER A 77 -5.19 5.18 -15.89
C SER A 77 -4.95 4.56 -14.50
N TYR A 78 -5.64 3.47 -14.19
CA TYR A 78 -5.35 2.62 -13.03
C TYR A 78 -5.06 1.19 -13.51
N LEU A 79 -4.22 0.49 -12.74
CA LEU A 79 -3.86 -0.91 -12.97
C LEU A 79 -4.29 -1.73 -11.76
N HIS A 80 -4.77 -2.94 -12.03
CA HIS A 80 -5.08 -3.94 -11.01
C HIS A 80 -4.09 -5.09 -11.13
N PRO A 81 -2.86 -4.94 -10.61
CA PRO A 81 -1.93 -6.06 -10.56
C PRO A 81 -2.52 -7.17 -9.69
N ALA A 82 -2.48 -8.40 -10.20
CA ALA A 82 -2.78 -9.56 -9.38
C ALA A 82 -1.73 -9.67 -8.27
N VAL A 83 -2.18 -9.67 -7.02
CA VAL A 83 -1.34 -9.93 -5.84
C VAL A 83 -1.47 -11.43 -5.55
N TYR A 84 -0.37 -12.18 -5.61
CA TYR A 84 -0.39 -13.65 -5.49
C TYR A 84 0.62 -14.16 -4.47
N HIS A 85 0.19 -15.12 -3.65
CA HIS A 85 0.97 -15.82 -2.61
C HIS A 85 1.79 -17.00 -3.19
N PRO A 86 2.86 -17.47 -2.53
CA PRO A 86 4.19 -17.73 -3.14
C PRO A 86 4.35 -18.98 -4.04
N LEU A 87 3.33 -19.43 -4.77
CA LEU A 87 3.50 -20.45 -5.81
C LEU A 87 3.14 -20.00 -7.23
N GLY A 88 2.83 -18.73 -7.47
CA GLY A 88 2.41 -18.24 -8.79
C GLY A 88 2.91 -16.84 -9.11
N ARG A 89 4.01 -16.74 -9.86
CA ARG A 89 4.46 -15.47 -10.45
C ARG A 89 3.41 -14.97 -11.44
N THR A 90 2.72 -13.88 -11.10
CA THR A 90 1.85 -13.21 -12.06
C THR A 90 2.57 -12.03 -12.70
N LEU A 91 2.63 -12.05 -14.03
CA LEU A 91 3.12 -10.95 -14.86
C LEU A 91 1.91 -10.12 -15.28
N TYR A 92 1.69 -8.96 -14.65
CA TYR A 92 0.70 -8.02 -15.16
C TYR A 92 1.36 -7.06 -16.15
N GLN A 93 0.85 -7.02 -17.38
CA GLN A 93 1.33 -6.17 -18.46
C GLN A 93 0.19 -5.29 -18.93
N SER A 94 0.18 -4.03 -18.50
CA SER A 94 -0.73 -3.02 -19.04
C SER A 94 0.02 -2.13 -20.02
N ARG A 95 -0.50 -1.99 -21.24
CA ARG A 95 -0.07 -0.91 -22.12
C ARG A 95 -0.66 0.40 -21.61
N VAL A 96 0.19 1.27 -21.07
CA VAL A 96 -0.17 2.66 -20.79
C VAL A 96 0.20 3.46 -22.03
N CYS A 97 -0.73 3.61 -22.97
CA CYS A 97 -0.57 4.55 -24.07
C CYS A 97 -1.05 5.92 -23.60
N ASP A 98 -0.24 6.97 -23.79
CA ASP A 98 -0.73 8.35 -23.69
C ASP A 98 -1.63 8.61 -24.91
N PRO A 99 -2.92 8.95 -24.74
CA PRO A 99 -3.80 9.24 -25.86
C PRO A 99 -3.49 10.57 -26.57
N GLN A 100 -2.49 11.34 -26.12
CA GLN A 100 -2.16 12.67 -26.65
C GLN A 100 -0.84 12.73 -27.45
N THR A 101 -0.29 11.59 -27.88
CA THR A 101 0.82 11.52 -28.87
C THR A 101 0.56 10.49 -29.94
#